data_AF-A0A6V7LKP7-F1
#
_entry.id   AF-A0A6V7LKP7-F1
#
_cell.length_a   1.000
_cell.length_b   1.000
_cell.length_c   1.000
_cell.angle_alpha   90.00
_cell.angle_beta   90.00
_cell.angle_gamma   90.00
#
_symmetry.space_group_name_H-M   'P 1'
#
loop_
_entity.id
_entity.type
_entity.pdbx_description
1 polymer ?
#
loop_
_entity_poly.entity_id
_entity_poly.type
_entity_poly.pdbx_seq_one_letter_code
_entity_poly.pdbx_strand_id
1 'polypeptide(L)'
;DYANDQAKWIERTHQLLLSLPPSHYRLFGYLANYLSKYEAKHGRSSGVCGVFAPVVLPHVPPATTLLRDILTEASSIFPDCG
;
A
#
# COMPACT_ATOMS: atom_id res chain seq x y z
N ASP A 1 -6.33 20.94 3.95
CA ASP A 1 -6.35 20.63 5.40
C ASP A 1 -5.79 19.22 5.49
N TYR A 2 -4.47 19.10 5.74
CA TYR A 2 -3.68 17.93 5.35
C TYR A 2 -4.23 16.60 5.90
N ALA A 3 -4.63 16.58 7.17
CA ALA A 3 -5.18 15.38 7.81
C ALA A 3 -6.51 14.93 7.17
N ASN A 4 -7.35 15.87 6.76
CA ASN A 4 -8.61 15.58 6.06
C ASN A 4 -8.35 15.01 4.65
N ASP A 5 -7.36 15.55 3.95
CA ASP A 5 -6.99 15.09 2.62
C ASP A 5 -6.36 13.67 2.68
N GLN A 6 -5.54 13.40 3.70
CA GLN A 6 -5.00 12.07 3.99
C GLN A 6 -6.11 11.06 4.31
N ALA A 7 -7.05 11.39 5.20
CA ALA A 7 -8.16 10.50 5.54
C ALA A 7 -9.03 10.16 4.32
N LYS A 8 -9.33 11.16 3.47
CA LYS A 8 -10.05 10.95 2.20
C LYS A 8 -9.27 10.07 1.24
N TRP A 9 -7.96 10.23 1.17
CA TRP A 9 -7.11 9.40 0.33
C TRP A 9 -7.11 7.94 0.78
N ILE A 10 -6.98 7.68 2.09
CA ILE A 10 -7.07 6.34 2.67
C ILE A 10 -8.42 5.69 2.34
N GLU A 11 -9.53 6.39 2.63
CA GLU A 11 -10.86 5.85 2.40
C GLU A 11 -11.10 5.51 0.93
N ARG A 12 -10.78 6.43 0.02
CA ARG A 12 -10.95 6.21 -1.43
C ARG A 12 -10.08 5.05 -1.93
N THR A 13 -8.86 4.93 -1.41
CA THR A 13 -7.94 3.86 -1.78
C THR A 13 -8.46 2.51 -1.29
N HIS A 14 -8.94 2.43 -0.05
CA HIS A 14 -9.58 1.24 0.49
C HIS A 14 -10.80 0.82 -0.36
N GLN A 15 -11.72 1.75 -0.64
CA GLN A 15 -12.90 1.48 -1.49
C GLN A 15 -12.52 1.00 -2.89
N LEU A 16 -11.49 1.59 -3.50
CA LEU A 16 -10.99 1.15 -4.79
C LEU A 16 -10.44 -0.28 -4.73
N LEU A 17 -9.68 -0.61 -3.68
CA LEU A 17 -9.07 -1.94 -3.51
C LEU A 17 -10.09 -3.02 -3.19
N LEU A 18 -11.23 -2.68 -2.58
CA LEU A 18 -12.36 -3.60 -2.41
C LEU A 18 -13.00 -4.03 -3.75
N SER A 19 -12.74 -3.32 -4.85
CA SER A 19 -13.19 -3.76 -6.19
C SER A 19 -12.36 -4.90 -6.77
N LEU A 20 -11.21 -5.22 -6.18
CA LEU A 20 -10.39 -6.35 -6.59
C LEU A 20 -11.06 -7.68 -6.22
N PRO A 21 -10.74 -8.78 -6.94
CA PRO A 21 -11.15 -10.10 -6.49
C PRO A 21 -10.67 -10.36 -5.06
N PRO A 22 -11.48 -11.01 -4.19
CA PRO A 22 -11.14 -11.16 -2.76
C PRO A 22 -9.76 -11.78 -2.49
N SER A 23 -9.32 -12.71 -3.35
CA SER A 23 -7.98 -13.30 -3.26
C SER A 23 -6.86 -12.29 -3.50
N HIS A 24 -7.06 -11.36 -4.45
CA HIS A 24 -6.08 -10.33 -4.79
C HIS A 24 -6.04 -9.25 -3.72
N TYR A 25 -7.20 -8.82 -3.21
CA TYR A 25 -7.29 -7.90 -2.07
C TYR A 25 -6.53 -8.45 -0.86
N ARG A 26 -6.80 -9.70 -0.45
CA ARG A 26 -6.12 -10.32 0.69
C ARG A 26 -4.61 -10.46 0.46
N LEU A 27 -4.21 -10.96 -0.71
CA LEU A 27 -2.79 -11.13 -1.03
C LEU A 27 -2.05 -9.79 -0.97
N PHE A 28 -2.62 -8.75 -1.58
CA PHE A 28 -2.00 -7.44 -1.57
C PHE A 28 -2.00 -6.83 -0.17
N GLY A 29 -3.08 -6.97 0.60
CA GLY A 29 -3.14 -6.50 1.98
C GLY A 29 -2.10 -7.14 2.89
N TYR A 30 -1.93 -8.48 2.82
CA TYR A 30 -0.88 -9.18 3.56
C TYR A 30 0.52 -8.70 3.16
N LEU A 31 0.77 -8.56 1.86
CA LEU A 31 2.05 -8.08 1.35
C LEU A 31 2.32 -6.64 1.82
N ALA A 32 1.33 -5.75 1.71
CA ALA A 32 1.45 -4.34 2.11
C ALA A 32 1.75 -4.20 3.60
N ASN A 33 1.01 -4.93 4.46
CA ASN A 33 1.24 -4.91 5.90
C ASN A 33 2.61 -5.50 6.28
N TYR A 34 3.05 -6.57 5.62
CA TYR A 34 4.38 -7.13 5.84
C TYR A 34 5.49 -6.15 5.41
N LEU A 35 5.39 -5.60 4.21
CA LEU A 35 6.39 -4.67 3.66
C LEU A 35 6.45 -3.36 4.44
N SER A 36 5.31 -2.86 4.92
CA SER A 36 5.25 -1.70 5.82
C SER A 36 6.03 -1.93 7.11
N LYS A 37 5.80 -3.08 7.78
CA LYS A 37 6.55 -3.48 8.98
C LYS A 37 8.04 -3.70 8.69
N TYR A 38 8.36 -4.26 7.52
CA TYR A 38 9.73 -4.46 7.08
C TYR A 38 10.46 -3.11 6.89
N GLU A 39 9.86 -2.15 6.18
CA GLU A 39 10.44 -0.80 6.00
C GLU A 39 10.57 -0.06 7.35
N ALA A 40 9.60 -0.20 8.25
CA ALA A 40 9.69 0.40 9.59
C ALA A 40 10.89 -0.16 10.39
N LYS A 41 11.24 -1.44 10.20
CA LYS A 41 12.36 -2.10 10.88
C LYS A 41 13.71 -1.81 10.23
N HIS A 42 13.78 -1.79 8.91
CA HIS A 42 15.04 -1.74 8.14
C HIS A 42 15.33 -0.36 7.52
N GLY A 43 14.39 0.58 7.60
CA GLY A 43 14.48 1.90 7.01
C GLY A 43 14.10 1.93 5.53
N ARG A 44 13.76 3.14 5.05
CA ARG A 44 13.35 3.41 3.67
C ARG A 44 14.45 3.18 2.62
N SER A 45 15.71 3.04 3.05
CA SER A 45 16.85 2.70 2.19
C SER A 45 16.85 1.23 1.76
N SER A 46 16.00 0.39 2.33
CA SER A 46 15.84 -1.02 1.94
C SER A 46 15.32 -1.22 0.51
N GLY A 47 14.84 -0.16 -0.15
CA GLY A 47 14.48 -0.19 -1.56
C GLY A 47 13.24 -1.02 -1.89
N VAL A 48 12.45 -1.40 -0.88
CA VAL A 48 11.23 -2.23 -1.03
C VAL A 48 10.32 -1.69 -2.14
N CYS A 49 9.99 -0.40 -2.10
CA CYS A 49 9.13 0.19 -3.13
C CYS A 49 9.77 0.18 -4.53
N GLY A 50 11.10 0.26 -4.63
CA GLY A 50 11.80 0.17 -5.92
C GLY A 50 11.76 -1.25 -6.50
N VAL A 51 11.83 -2.27 -5.63
CA VAL A 51 11.84 -3.69 -6.02
C VAL A 51 10.42 -4.18 -6.35
N PHE A 52 9.44 -3.87 -5.51
CA PHE A 52 8.10 -4.47 -5.61
C PHE A 52 7.13 -3.68 -6.48
N ALA A 53 7.29 -2.37 -6.63
CA ALA A 53 6.33 -1.55 -7.39
C ALA A 53 6.10 -2.01 -8.84
N PRO A 54 7.13 -2.41 -9.62
CA PRO A 54 6.92 -2.91 -10.99
C PRO A 54 6.11 -4.21 -11.05
N VAL A 55 6.16 -5.01 -9.98
CA VAL A 55 5.49 -6.32 -9.90
C VAL A 55 4.06 -6.17 -9.39
N VAL A 56 3.86 -5.31 -8.39
CA VAL A 56 2.56 -5.12 -7.71
C VAL A 56 1.66 -4.16 -8.49
N LEU A 57 2.22 -3.12 -9.11
CA LEU A 57 1.49 -2.08 -9.84
C LEU A 57 2.03 -1.96 -11.29
N PRO A 58 1.90 -3.02 -12.10
CA PRO A 58 2.43 -3.01 -13.46
C PRO A 58 1.74 -1.91 -14.28
N HIS A 59 2.52 -1.20 -15.09
CA HIS A 59 2.05 -0.14 -16.00
C HIS A 59 1.44 1.11 -15.32
N VAL A 60 1.63 1.29 -14.01
CA VAL A 60 1.18 2.50 -13.31
C VAL A 60 2.36 3.46 -13.11
N PRO A 61 2.51 4.55 -13.87
CA PRO A 61 3.43 5.63 -13.52
C PRO A 61 2.75 6.65 -12.57
N PRO A 62 3.33 7.02 -11.40
CA PRO A 62 4.57 6.57 -10.77
C PRO A 62 4.35 5.46 -9.70
N ALA A 63 4.56 4.18 -10.07
CA ALA A 63 4.28 3.01 -9.22
C ALA A 63 5.02 3.03 -7.88
N THR A 64 6.28 3.45 -7.86
CA THR A 64 7.10 3.46 -6.64
C THR A 64 6.56 4.42 -5.59
N THR A 65 6.08 5.60 -6.00
CA THR A 65 5.48 6.57 -5.08
C THR A 65 4.14 6.07 -4.58
N LEU A 66 3.28 5.59 -5.49
CA LEU A 66 1.98 5.05 -5.12
C LEU A 66 2.08 3.86 -4.15
N LEU A 67 3.00 2.92 -4.41
CA LEU A 67 3.21 1.79 -3.50
C LEU A 67 3.68 2.29 -2.13
N ARG A 68 4.59 3.26 -2.09
CA ARG A 68 5.08 3.83 -0.81
C ARG A 68 3.98 4.51 0.00
N ASP A 69 3.09 5.23 -0.67
CA ASP A 69 1.95 5.87 0.00
C ASP A 69 1.01 4.79 0.57
N ILE A 70 0.76 3.70 -0.19
CA ILE A 70 -0.03 2.55 0.28
C ILE A 70 0.65 1.86 1.48
N LEU A 71 1.97 1.63 1.43
CA LEU A 71 2.69 0.98 2.54
C LEU A 71 2.69 1.83 3.80
N THR A 72 2.76 3.16 3.67
CA THR A 72 2.73 4.09 4.79
C THR A 72 1.41 4.01 5.56
N GLU A 73 0.30 3.79 4.85
CA GLU A 73 -1.05 3.71 5.42
C GLU A 73 -1.63 2.29 5.43
N ALA A 74 -0.78 1.26 5.30
CA ALA A 74 -1.21 -0.12 5.02
C ALA A 74 -2.20 -0.67 6.07
N SER A 75 -1.98 -0.39 7.35
CA SER A 75 -2.88 -0.84 8.42
C SER A 75 -4.26 -0.18 8.37
N SER A 76 -4.34 1.04 7.84
CA SER A 76 -5.58 1.81 7.69
C SER A 76 -6.32 1.42 6.41
N ILE A 77 -5.58 1.11 5.34
CA ILE A 77 -6.14 0.67 4.05
C ILE A 77 -6.59 -0.79 4.09
N PHE A 78 -5.88 -1.65 4.82
CA PHE A 78 -6.15 -3.09 4.91
C PHE A 78 -6.36 -3.55 6.36
N PRO A 79 -7.42 -3.08 7.05
CA PRO A 79 -7.64 -3.38 8.47
C PRO A 79 -7.84 -4.88 8.73
N ASP A 80 -8.33 -5.63 7.74
CA ASP A 80 -8.67 -7.06 7.86
C ASP A 80 -7.54 -8.01 7.43
N CYS A 81 -6.36 -7.50 7.04
CA CYS A 81 -5.28 -8.29 6.44
C CYS A 81 -3.99 -8.28 7.29
N GLY A 82 -4.10 -8.61 8.57
CA GLY A 82 -3.01 -8.59 9.57
C GLY A 82 -2.44 -9.95 9.93
#